data_AF-A0A922ZHF1-F1
#
_entry.id   AF-A0A922ZHF1-F1
#
_cell.length_a   1.000
_cell.length_b   1.000
_cell.length_c   1.000
_cell.angle_alpha   90.00
_cell.angle_beta   90.00
_cell.angle_gamma   90.00
#
_symmetry.space_group_name_H-M   'P 1'
#
loop_
_entity.id
_entity.type
_entity.pdbx_description
1 polymer ?
#
loop_
_entity_poly.entity_id
_entity_poly.type
_entity_poly.pdbx_seq_one_letter_code
_entity_poly.pdbx_strand_id
1 'polypeptide(L)' 'DKIFYTTGRLTSEMVIKCAQMGIPVLVSRSGLTQMGYEIAQKLNITMLGRCQGKHYLLYTGTHRFNTLIDTQIA' A
#
# COMPACT_ATOMS: atom_id res chain seq x y z
N ASP A 1 1.58 -11.99 -9.74
CA ASP A 1 1.11 -11.45 -8.45
C ASP A 1 -0.20 -10.69 -8.56
N LYS A 2 -0.91 -10.52 -7.45
CA LYS A 2 -2.21 -9.81 -7.38
C LYS A 2 -2.06 -8.48 -6.63
N ILE A 3 -2.87 -7.49 -7.02
CA ILE A 3 -2.95 -6.18 -6.37
C ILE A 3 -4.41 -5.94 -5.99
N PHE A 4 -4.65 -5.48 -4.76
CA PHE A 4 -5.98 -5.05 -4.31
C PHE A 4 -6.08 -3.52 -4.40
N TYR A 5 -7.10 -3.00 -5.09
CA TYR A 5 -7.37 -1.56 -5.19
C TYR A 5 -8.73 -1.21 -4.59
N THR A 6 -8.79 -0.10 -3.86
CA THR A 6 -10.04 0.43 -3.33
C THR A 6 -10.07 1.96 -3.31
N THR A 7 -11.27 2.53 -3.38
CA THR A 7 -11.49 3.96 -3.17
C THR A 7 -11.60 4.33 -1.68
N GLY A 8 -11.88 3.36 -0.82
CA GLY A 8 -12.01 3.52 0.64
C GLY A 8 -10.68 3.47 1.39
N ARG A 9 -10.71 3.63 2.72
CA ARG A 9 -9.49 3.49 3.54
C ARG A 9 -9.12 2.01 3.70
N LEU A 10 -7.82 1.70 3.72
CA LEU A 10 -7.34 0.37 4.10
C LEU A 10 -7.37 0.24 5.63
N THR A 11 -8.38 -0.48 6.14
CA THR A 11 -8.51 -0.83 7.55
C THR A 11 -7.75 -2.12 7.87
N SER A 12 -7.56 -2.41 9.16
CA SER A 12 -6.98 -3.67 9.64
C SER A 12 -7.66 -4.90 9.05
N GLU A 13 -8.99 -4.93 9.04
CA GLU A 13 -9.75 -6.05 8.48
C GLU A 13 -9.48 -6.26 6.99
N MET A 14 -9.33 -5.18 6.22
CA MET A 14 -9.02 -5.28 4.78
C MET A 14 -7.61 -5.84 4.58
N VAL A 15 -6.64 -5.42 5.38
CA VAL A 15 -5.27 -5.94 5.36
C VAL A 15 -5.26 -7.44 5.70
N ILE A 16 -5.96 -7.85 6.76
CA ILE A 16 -6.03 -9.26 7.18
C ILE A 16 -6.65 -10.13 6.08
N LYS A 17 -7.77 -9.69 5.49
CA LYS A 17 -8.42 -10.42 4.38
C LYS A 17 -7.48 -10.55 3.18
N CYS A 18 -6.78 -9.49 2.81
CA CYS A 18 -5.81 -9.53 1.71
C CYS A 18 -4.63 -10.46 2.00
N ALA A 19 -4.13 -10.47 3.24
CA ALA A 19 -3.08 -11.38 3.68
C ALA A 19 -3.52 -12.85 3.51
N GLN A 20 -4.73 -13.19 3.96
CA GLN A 20 -5.30 -14.54 3.85
C GLN A 20 -5.51 -14.96 2.38
N MET A 21 -5.85 -14.01 1.51
CA MET A 21 -5.98 -14.24 0.07
C MET A 21 -4.64 -14.29 -0.68
N GLY A 22 -3.51 -14.09 0.02
CA GLY A 22 -2.18 -14.05 -0.57
C GLY A 22 -1.97 -12.85 -1.50
N ILE A 23 -2.57 -11.69 -1.20
CA ILE A 23 -2.41 -10.45 -1.97
C ILE A 23 -1.32 -9.59 -1.31
N PRO A 24 -0.13 -9.44 -1.92
CA PRO A 24 1.00 -8.77 -1.29
C PRO A 24 0.96 -7.23 -1.37
N VAL A 25 0.09 -6.64 -2.20
CA VAL A 25 0.04 -5.20 -2.46
C VAL A 25 -1.39 -4.66 -2.37
N LEU A 26 -1.58 -3.63 -1.54
CA LEU A 26 -2.84 -2.94 -1.33
C LEU A 26 -2.70 -1.47 -1.71
N VAL A 27 -3.63 -0.98 -2.52
CA VAL A 27 -3.66 0.38 -3.04
C VAL A 27 -4.96 1.05 -2.65
N SER A 28 -4.87 2.24 -2.08
CA SER A 28 -6.03 3.07 -1.76
C SER A 28 -5.91 4.47 -2.34
N ARG A 29 -6.98 4.91 -3.00
CA ARG A 29 -7.17 6.32 -3.37
C ARG A 29 -7.23 7.23 -2.15
N SER A 30 -7.86 6.76 -1.07
CA SER A 30 -7.97 7.53 0.17
C SER A 30 -6.70 7.38 1.01
N GLY A 31 -6.65 6.48 1.98
CA GLY A 31 -5.54 6.35 2.91
C GLY A 31 -5.70 5.07 3.71
N LEU A 32 -5.12 5.02 4.89
CA LEU A 32 -5.18 3.84 5.75
C LEU A 32 -5.33 4.24 7.21
N THR A 33 -5.73 3.28 8.04
CA THR A 33 -5.77 3.45 9.49
C THR A 33 -4.43 3.07 10.11
N GLN A 34 -4.12 3.62 11.29
CA GLN A 34 -2.92 3.26 12.04
C GLN A 34 -2.82 1.75 12.28
N MET A 35 -3.92 1.12 12.69
CA MET A 35 -3.96 -0.34 12.87
C MET A 35 -3.72 -1.11 11.56
N GLY A 36 -4.22 -0.61 10.43
CA GLY A 36 -3.95 -1.20 9.11
C GLY A 36 -2.46 -1.14 8.75
N TYR A 37 -1.82 0.01 8.99
CA TYR A 37 -0.38 0.19 8.81
C TYR A 37 0.45 -0.82 9.61
N GLU A 38 0.18 -0.91 10.91
CA GLU A 38 0.94 -1.76 11.83
C GLU A 38 0.82 -3.25 11.47
N ILE A 39 -0.36 -3.70 11.08
CA ILE A 39 -0.57 -5.08 10.64
C ILE A 39 0.16 -5.34 9.32
N ALA A 40 0.08 -4.43 8.36
CA ALA A 40 0.76 -4.60 7.08
C ALA A 40 2.28 -4.66 7.23
N GLN A 41 2.87 -3.87 8.14
CA GLN A 41 4.29 -3.98 8.49
C GLN A 41 4.64 -5.38 9.02
N LYS A 42 3.86 -5.90 9.98
CA LYS A 42 4.09 -7.24 10.55
C LYS A 42 3.94 -8.38 9.53
N LEU A 43 2.99 -8.23 8.60
CA LEU A 43 2.69 -9.25 7.58
C LEU A 43 3.51 -9.05 6.29
N ASN A 44 4.44 -8.10 6.28
CA ASN A 44 5.23 -7.74 5.11
C ASN A 44 4.36 -7.44 3.87
N ILE A 45 3.23 -6.75 4.03
CA ILE A 45 2.34 -6.33 2.95
C ILE A 45 2.73 -4.91 2.52
N THR A 46 2.76 -4.64 1.22
CA THR A 46 2.96 -3.31 0.66
C THR A 46 1.65 -2.52 0.65
N MET A 47 1.68 -1.29 1.16
CA MET A 47 0.53 -0.39 1.20
C MET A 47 0.86 0.94 0.53
N LEU A 48 0.02 1.29 -0.44
CA LEU A 48 -0.01 2.58 -1.11
C LEU A 48 -1.30 3.31 -0.72
N GLY A 49 -1.18 4.56 -0.26
CA GLY A 49 -2.30 5.40 0.12
C GLY A 49 -2.24 6.76 -0.56
N ARG A 50 -3.34 7.53 -0.47
CA ARG A 50 -3.47 8.86 -1.08
C ARG A 50 -3.15 8.85 -2.58
N CYS A 51 -3.49 7.75 -3.27
CA CYS A 51 -3.17 7.57 -4.68
C CYS A 51 -4.09 8.46 -5.53
N GLN A 52 -3.52 9.45 -6.21
CA GLN A 52 -4.25 10.36 -7.10
C GLN A 52 -3.39 10.72 -8.32
N GLY A 53 -3.89 10.39 -9.52
CA GLY A 53 -3.15 10.61 -10.75
C GLY A 53 -1.81 9.87 -10.74
N LYS A 54 -0.71 10.62 -10.85
CA LYS A 54 0.67 10.10 -10.79
C LYS A 54 1.30 10.19 -9.39
N HIS A 55 0.56 10.64 -8.38
CA HIS A 55 1.06 10.81 -7.02
C HIS A 55 0.51 9.72 -6.10
N TYR A 56 1.34 9.27 -5.17
CA TYR A 56 0.98 8.30 -4.13
C TYR A 56 1.91 8.45 -2.93
N LEU A 57 1.50 7.90 -1.80
CA LEU A 57 2.36 7.71 -0.63
C LEU A 57 2.58 6.22 -0.41
N LEU A 58 3.85 5.83 -0.33
CA LEU A 58 4.27 4.47 0.02
C LEU A 58 4.44 4.38 1.53
N TYR A 59 3.59 3.59 2.18
CA TYR A 59 3.61 3.45 3.63
C TYR A 59 4.41 2.23 4.09
N THR A 60 4.30 1.11 3.39
CA THR A 60 4.96 -0.15 3.79
C THR A 60 5.53 -0.87 2.56
N GLY A 61 6.55 -1.71 2.75
CA GLY A 61 7.12 -2.52 1.68
C GLY A 61 8.09 -1.78 0.75
N THR A 62 8.79 -0.77 1.25
CA THR A 62 9.81 0.02 0.52
C THR A 62 10.88 -0.84 -0.14
N HIS A 63 11.28 -1.94 0.49
CA HIS A 63 12.25 -2.90 -0.05
C HIS A 63 11.80 -3.56 -1.38
N ARG A 64 10.52 -3.46 -1.77
CA ARG A 64 10.01 -3.96 -3.06
C ARG A 64 10.12 -2.94 -4.20
N PHE A 65 10.54 -1.72 -3.91
CA PHE A 65 10.66 -0.65 -4.88
C PHE A 65 12.14 -0.41 -5.17
N ASN A 66 12.48 -0.40 -6.45
CA ASN A 66 13.78 0.11 -6.89
C ASN A 66 13.70 1.62 -6.85
N THR A 67 14.47 2.24 -5.96
CA THR A 67 14.61 3.71 -5.90
C THR A 67 15.46 4.18 -7.09
N LEU A 68 14.92 4.08 -8.31
CA LEU A 68 15.39 4.92 -9.41
C LEU A 68 14.76 6.29 -9.16
N ILE A 69 15.41 7.08 -8.31
CA ILE A 69 15.09 8.50 -8.22
C ILE A 69 15.63 9.09 -9.52
N ASP A 70 14.78 9.17 -10.54
CA ASP A 70 14.96 10.17 -11.58
C ASP A 70 14.76 11.53 -10.92
N THR A 71 15.86 12.09 -10.38
CA THR A 71 15.95 13.49 -9.93
C THR A 71 15.95 14.45 -11.12
N GLN A 72 15.19 14.14 -12.16
CA GLN A 72 14.85 15.03 -13.24
C GLN A 72 13.46 14.64 -13.69
N ILE A 73 12.41 15.36 -13.28
CA ILE A 73 11.49 16.09 -14.17
C ILE A 73 10.69 17.08 -13.29
N ALA A 74 10.88 18.37 -13.60
CA ALA A 74 10.05 19.56 -13.34
C ALA A 74 9.90 20.08 -11.91
#